data_AF-A0A5J4SGD1-F1
#
_entry.id   AF-A0A5J4SGD1-F1
#
_cell.length_a   1.000
_cell.length_b   1.000
_cell.length_c   1.000
_cell.angle_alpha   90.00
_cell.angle_beta   90.00
_cell.angle_gamma   90.00
#
_symmetry.space_group_name_H-M   'P 1'
#
loop_
_entity.id
_entity.type
_entity.pdbx_description
1 polymer ?
#
loop_
_entity_poly.entity_id
_entity_poly.type
_entity_poly.pdbx_seq_one_letter_code
_entity_poly.pdbx_strand_id
1 'polypeptide(L)'
;MLTKILRFTQYITGYSIKENLKEIWMQRDKEQAKVVLDDWIKQAQGSKIPRLVKFATTLLAHKFGILAWYEYQISTGKIEGINNKIKTMKRQAYGYRDQEFFELKILALNDKNYAFSG
;
A
#
# COMPACT_ATOMS: atom_id res chain seq x y z
N MET A 1 -25.86 13.85 -26.15
CA MET A 1 -25.45 14.93 -25.22
C MET A 1 -25.37 14.44 -23.77
N LEU A 2 -26.43 13.82 -23.23
CA LEU A 2 -26.51 13.31 -21.84
C LEU A 2 -25.40 12.32 -21.45
N THR A 3 -25.02 11.39 -22.32
CA THR A 3 -23.96 10.41 -22.04
C THR A 3 -22.57 11.04 -21.88
N LYS A 4 -22.30 12.18 -22.53
CA LYS A 4 -21.04 12.92 -22.36
C LYS A 4 -21.01 13.65 -21.01
N ILE A 5 -22.13 14.24 -20.61
CA ILE A 5 -22.29 14.91 -19.30
C ILE A 5 -22.15 13.89 -18.15
N LEU A 6 -22.77 12.71 -18.27
CA LEU A 6 -22.64 11.62 -17.30
C LEU A 6 -21.19 11.11 -17.15
N ARG A 7 -20.43 10.97 -18.25
CA ARG A 7 -19.01 10.58 -18.17
C ARG A 7 -18.15 11.66 -17.55
N PHE A 8 -18.41 12.93 -17.86
CA PHE A 8 -17.66 14.06 -17.31
C PHE A 8 -17.88 14.21 -15.80
N THR A 9 -19.13 14.06 -15.34
CA THR A 9 -19.46 14.06 -13.91
C THR A 9 -18.84 12.88 -13.18
N GLN A 10 -18.89 11.66 -13.73
CA GLN A 10 -18.18 10.50 -13.17
C GLN A 10 -16.67 10.72 -13.07
N TYR A 11 -16.06 11.39 -14.05
CA TYR A 11 -14.63 11.70 -14.03
C TYR A 11 -14.29 12.68 -12.90
N ILE A 12 -15.06 13.76 -12.74
CA ILE A 12 -14.88 14.74 -11.65
C ILE A 12 -15.06 14.06 -10.29
N THR A 13 -16.13 13.29 -10.11
CA THR A 13 -16.38 12.54 -8.86
C THR A 13 -15.24 11.57 -8.56
N GLY A 14 -14.76 10.85 -9.57
CA GLY A 14 -13.64 9.93 -9.41
C GLY A 14 -12.34 10.62 -9.02
N TYR A 15 -12.07 11.78 -9.62
CA TYR A 15 -10.89 12.58 -9.30
C TYR A 15 -10.95 13.14 -7.87
N SER A 16 -12.10 13.69 -7.46
CA SER A 16 -12.29 14.23 -6.11
C SER A 16 -12.13 13.14 -5.04
N ILE A 17 -12.77 11.97 -5.22
CA ILE A 17 -12.62 10.85 -4.29
C ILE A 17 -11.16 10.41 -4.19
N LYS A 18 -10.45 10.33 -5.32
CA LYS A 18 -9.03 9.97 -5.33
C LYS A 18 -8.18 10.98 -4.54
N GLU A 19 -8.40 12.28 -4.70
CA GLU A 19 -7.62 13.29 -3.96
C GLU A 19 -7.92 13.26 -2.46
N ASN A 20 -9.17 13.07 -2.05
CA ASN A 20 -9.57 12.97 -0.64
C ASN A 20 -8.91 11.76 0.07
N LEU A 21 -8.48 10.73 -0.66
CA LEU A 21 -7.79 9.58 -0.06
C LEU A 21 -6.51 9.99 0.70
N LYS A 22 -5.84 11.05 0.26
CA LYS A 22 -4.61 11.54 0.91
C LYS A 22 -4.86 12.04 2.33
N GLU A 23 -6.08 12.45 2.64
CA GLU A 23 -6.46 12.96 3.96
C GLU A 23 -6.26 11.93 5.07
N ILE A 24 -6.27 10.63 4.74
CA ILE A 24 -6.01 9.55 5.70
C ILE A 24 -4.69 9.77 6.42
N TRP A 25 -3.63 10.20 5.71
CA TRP A 25 -2.29 10.42 6.27
C TRP A 25 -2.06 11.82 6.82
N MET A 26 -3.04 12.72 6.68
CA MET A 26 -2.98 14.07 7.24
C MET A 26 -3.61 14.17 8.64
N GLN A 27 -4.16 13.05 9.15
CA GLN A 27 -4.76 13.01 10.48
C GLN A 27 -3.70 12.95 11.58
N ARG A 28 -4.07 13.43 12.78
CA ARG A 28 -3.16 13.54 13.93
C ARG A 28 -2.86 12.19 14.57
N ASP A 29 -3.86 11.32 14.67
CA ASP A 29 -3.74 9.99 15.26
C ASP A 29 -4.49 8.93 14.45
N LYS A 30 -4.31 7.68 14.88
CA LYS A 30 -4.86 6.48 14.25
C LYS A 30 -6.38 6.47 14.27
N GLU A 31 -7.00 6.96 15.34
CA GLU A 31 -8.43 6.98 15.57
C GLU A 31 -9.11 7.92 14.58
N GLN A 32 -8.56 9.12 14.36
CA GLN A 32 -9.10 10.02 13.34
C GLN A 32 -8.81 9.52 11.92
N ALA A 33 -7.63 8.95 11.66
CA ALA A 33 -7.33 8.30 10.38
C ALA A 33 -8.32 7.17 10.05
N LYS A 34 -8.74 6.41 11.07
CA LYS A 34 -9.76 5.35 10.93
C LYS A 34 -11.11 5.92 10.51
N VAL A 35 -11.55 7.01 11.13
CA VAL A 35 -12.82 7.67 10.78
C VAL A 35 -12.78 8.17 9.34
N VAL A 36 -11.70 8.87 8.96
CA VAL A 36 -11.52 9.39 7.59
C VAL A 36 -11.49 8.26 6.57
N LEU A 37 -10.78 7.16 6.85
CA LEU A 37 -10.75 5.99 5.97
C LEU A 37 -12.13 5.33 5.84
N ASP A 38 -12.89 5.21 6.93
CA ASP A 38 -14.24 4.64 6.90
C ASP A 38 -15.20 5.50 6.08
N ASP A 39 -15.15 6.82 6.23
CA ASP A 39 -15.99 7.73 5.45
C ASP A 39 -15.58 7.76 3.98
N TRP A 40 -14.28 7.69 3.69
CA TRP A 40 -13.79 7.54 2.33
C TRP A 40 -14.31 6.25 1.67
N ILE A 41 -14.29 5.12 2.38
CA ILE A 41 -14.80 3.84 1.89
C ILE A 41 -16.31 3.94 1.57
N LYS A 42 -17.10 4.55 2.46
CA LYS A 42 -18.54 4.77 2.22
C LYS A 42 -18.77 5.62 0.97
N GLN A 43 -18.04 6.72 0.81
CA GLN A 43 -18.14 7.60 -0.36
C GLN A 43 -17.77 6.86 -1.66
N ALA A 44 -16.68 6.10 -1.64
CA ALA A 44 -16.21 5.33 -2.78
C ALA A 44 -17.21 4.23 -3.19
N GLN A 45 -17.82 3.53 -2.23
CA GLN A 45 -18.88 2.55 -2.49
C GLN A 45 -20.17 3.22 -3.01
N GLY A 46 -20.53 4.38 -2.48
CA GLY A 46 -21.71 5.17 -2.89
C GLY A 46 -21.58 5.80 -4.28
N SER A 47 -20.36 5.98 -4.81
CA SER A 47 -20.10 6.61 -6.11
C SER A 47 -20.66 5.87 -7.33
N LYS A 48 -21.04 4.59 -7.18
CA LYS A 48 -21.47 3.68 -8.26
C LYS A 48 -20.45 3.55 -9.41
N ILE A 49 -19.19 3.94 -9.19
CA ILE A 49 -18.09 3.75 -10.14
C ILE A 49 -17.43 2.39 -9.82
N PRO A 50 -17.55 1.37 -10.68
CA PRO A 50 -17.14 0.00 -10.36
C PRO A 50 -15.67 -0.12 -9.93
N ARG A 51 -14.79 0.68 -10.54
CA ARG A 51 -13.35 0.69 -10.22
C ARG A 51 -13.07 1.24 -8.82
N LEU A 52 -13.79 2.27 -8.39
CA LEU A 52 -13.66 2.83 -7.03
C LEU A 52 -14.26 1.91 -5.99
N VAL A 53 -15.42 1.31 -6.28
CA VAL A 53 -16.06 0.34 -5.40
C VAL A 53 -15.11 -0.85 -5.14
N LYS A 54 -14.51 -1.41 -6.19
CA LYS A 54 -13.53 -2.50 -6.06
C LYS A 54 -12.32 -2.08 -5.23
N PHE A 55 -11.81 -0.87 -5.47
CA PHE A 55 -10.67 -0.34 -4.72
C PHE A 55 -11.01 -0.12 -3.23
N ALA A 56 -12.22 0.36 -2.92
CA ALA A 56 -12.71 0.50 -1.55
C ALA A 56 -12.78 -0.85 -0.82
N THR A 57 -13.22 -1.92 -1.50
CA THR A 57 -13.20 -3.28 -0.93
C THR A 57 -11.78 -3.74 -0.63
N THR A 58 -10.81 -3.46 -1.50
CA THR A 58 -9.40 -3.76 -1.24
C THR A 58 -8.85 -2.97 -0.06
N LEU A 59 -9.15 -1.67 0.04
CA LEU A 59 -8.73 -0.85 1.17
C LEU A 59 -9.35 -1.32 2.49
N LEU A 60 -10.62 -1.73 2.47
CA LEU A 60 -11.28 -2.30 3.65
C LEU A 60 -10.58 -3.59 4.13
N ALA A 61 -10.21 -4.48 3.20
CA ALA A 61 -9.48 -5.71 3.52
C ALA A 61 -8.09 -5.45 4.12
N HIS A 62 -7.42 -4.37 3.71
CA HIS A 62 -6.09 -3.99 4.18
C HIS A 62 -6.09 -2.84 5.20
N LYS A 63 -7.26 -2.47 5.74
CA LYS A 63 -7.45 -1.33 6.64
C LYS A 63 -6.50 -1.36 7.84
N PHE A 64 -6.30 -2.54 8.42
CA PHE A 64 -5.40 -2.71 9.56
C PHE A 64 -3.97 -2.29 9.23
N GLY A 65 -3.42 -2.71 8.08
CA GLY A 65 -2.06 -2.37 7.68
C GLY A 65 -1.88 -0.89 7.35
N ILE A 66 -2.91 -0.25 6.79
CA ILE A 66 -2.90 1.20 6.52
C ILE A 66 -2.84 1.98 7.83
N LEU A 67 -3.67 1.62 8.80
CA LEU A 67 -3.71 2.28 10.11
C LEU A 67 -2.50 1.95 10.98
N ALA A 68 -1.83 0.81 10.78
CA ALA A 68 -0.60 0.46 11.48
C ALA A 68 0.55 1.44 11.19
N TRP A 69 0.50 2.19 10.08
CA TRP A 69 1.48 3.25 9.78
C TRP A 69 1.54 4.34 10.86
N TYR A 70 0.43 4.59 11.56
CA TYR A 70 0.36 5.57 12.65
C TYR A 70 1.11 5.14 13.91
N GLU A 71 1.24 3.83 14.15
CA GLU A 71 2.00 3.29 15.28
C GLU A 71 3.46 3.03 14.87
N TYR A 72 3.65 2.54 13.65
CA TYR A 72 4.94 2.21 13.10
C TYR A 72 5.08 2.94 11.77
N GLN A 73 5.76 4.09 11.80
CA GLN A 73 6.10 4.88 10.61
C GLN A 73 7.17 4.18 9.74
N ILE A 74 6.91 2.93 9.37
CA ILE A 74 7.79 2.13 8.53
C ILE A 74 7.74 2.76 7.15
N SER A 75 8.84 3.39 6.76
CA SER A 75 8.96 3.94 5.41
C SER A 75 8.93 2.81 4.39
N THR A 76 8.19 3.01 3.29
CA THR A 76 8.23 2.09 2.15
C THR A 76 9.64 1.89 1.62
N GLY A 77 10.52 2.89 1.75
CA GLY A 77 11.92 2.80 1.31
C GLY A 77 12.73 1.68 1.97
N LYS A 78 12.57 1.42 3.28
CA LYS A 78 13.25 0.29 3.94
C LYS A 78 12.77 -1.05 3.41
N ILE A 79 11.45 -1.19 3.27
CA ILE A 79 10.80 -2.40 2.73
C ILE A 79 11.18 -2.62 1.26
N GLU A 80 11.19 -1.57 0.44
CA GLU A 80 11.62 -1.60 -0.95
C GLU A 80 13.10 -1.99 -1.08
N GLY A 81 13.96 -1.47 -0.21
CA GLY A 81 15.37 -1.87 -0.14
C GLY A 81 15.54 -3.37 0.14
N ILE A 82 14.79 -3.91 1.11
CA ILE A 82 14.78 -5.35 1.42
C ILE A 82 14.26 -6.14 0.21
N ASN A 83 13.14 -5.73 -0.37
CA ASN A 83 12.55 -6.39 -1.54
C ASN A 83 13.51 -6.40 -2.74
N ASN A 84 14.26 -5.32 -2.97
CA ASN A 84 15.26 -5.25 -4.01
C ASN A 84 16.45 -6.17 -3.72
N LYS A 85 16.93 -6.25 -2.47
CA LYS A 85 17.96 -7.23 -2.06
C LYS A 85 17.49 -8.66 -2.31
N ILE A 86 16.27 -9.02 -1.90
CA ILE A 86 15.70 -10.36 -2.13
C ILE A 86 15.58 -10.67 -3.63
N LYS A 87 15.09 -9.72 -4.44
CA LYS A 87 15.02 -9.86 -5.91
C LYS A 87 16.40 -10.08 -6.52
N THR A 88 17.42 -9.34 -6.09
CA THR A 88 18.80 -9.51 -6.56
C THR A 88 19.35 -10.87 -6.16
N MET A 89 19.16 -11.30 -4.92
CA MET A 89 19.57 -12.64 -4.47
C MET A 89 18.88 -13.73 -5.29
N LYS A 90 17.57 -13.61 -5.55
CA LYS A 90 16.82 -14.55 -6.41
C LYS A 90 17.39 -14.62 -7.83
N ARG A 91 17.84 -13.49 -8.39
CA ARG A 91 18.48 -13.45 -9.72
C ARG A 91 19.88 -14.06 -9.72
N GLN A 92 20.65 -13.89 -8.65
CA GLN A 92 21.95 -14.56 -8.49
C GLN A 92 21.79 -16.06 -8.22
N ALA A 93 20.65 -16.45 -7.65
CA ALA A 93 20.27 -17.80 -7.26
C ALA A 93 19.73 -18.69 -8.39
N TYR A 94 19.76 -18.23 -9.66
CA TYR A 94 19.29 -19.05 -10.78
C TYR A 94 20.03 -20.39 -10.80
N GLY A 95 19.30 -21.49 -10.55
CA GLY A 95 19.84 -22.84 -10.49
C GLY A 95 19.95 -23.47 -9.09
N TYR A 96 19.65 -22.74 -8.01
CA TYR A 96 19.54 -23.40 -6.69
C TYR A 96 18.33 -24.34 -6.68
N ARG A 97 18.58 -25.63 -6.42
CA ARG A 97 17.56 -26.67 -6.20
C ARG A 97 17.04 -26.71 -4.76
N ASP A 98 17.68 -25.93 -3.88
CA ASP A 98 17.44 -25.93 -2.44
C ASP A 98 16.80 -24.60 -2.02
N GLN A 99 15.49 -24.67 -1.77
CA GLN A 99 14.69 -23.53 -1.35
C GLN A 99 14.91 -23.18 0.13
N GLU A 100 15.26 -24.17 0.96
CA GLU A 100 15.53 -24.00 2.38
C GLU A 100 16.77 -23.12 2.59
N PHE A 101 17.81 -23.34 1.77
CA PHE A 101 19.00 -22.48 1.76
C PHE A 101 18.70 -21.02 1.36
N PHE A 102 17.75 -20.81 0.45
CA PHE A 102 17.34 -19.46 0.05
C PHE A 102 16.57 -18.74 1.17
N GLU A 103 15.70 -19.46 1.89
CA GLU A 103 14.99 -18.95 3.06
C GLU A 103 15.95 -18.56 4.18
N LEU A 104 16.95 -19.40 4.49
CA LEU A 104 18.01 -19.08 5.45
C LEU A 104 18.80 -17.82 5.05
N LYS A 105 19.10 -17.63 3.77
CA LYS A 105 19.75 -16.41 3.27
C LYS A 105 18.88 -15.16 3.42
N ILE A 106 17.56 -15.29 3.25
CA ILE A 106 16.62 -14.18 3.47
C ILE A 106 16.58 -13.81 4.96
N LEU A 107 16.49 -14.79 5.86
CA LEU A 107 16.50 -14.54 7.31
C LEU A 107 17.80 -13.87 7.76
N ALA A 108 18.93 -14.32 7.23
CA ALA A 108 20.24 -13.73 7.50
C ALA A 108 20.43 -12.30 6.93
N LEU A 109 19.56 -11.81 6.03
CA LEU A 109 19.63 -10.42 5.56
C LEU A 109 19.32 -9.40 6.67
N ASN A 110 18.51 -9.78 7.66
CA ASN A 110 18.10 -8.90 8.75
C ASN A 110 19.20 -8.71 9.81
N ASP A 111 20.08 -9.71 9.97
CA ASP A 111 21.20 -9.68 10.94
C ASP A 111 22.41 -8.89 10.44
N LYS A 112 22.46 -8.49 9.16
CA LYS A 112 23.59 -7.73 8.60
C LYS A 112 23.51 -6.23 8.92
N ASN A 113 23.56 -5.89 10.21
CA ASN A 113 24.20 -4.65 10.69
C ASN A 113 25.73 -4.85 10.73
N TYR A 114 26.34 -5.36 9.65
CA TYR A 114 27.79 -5.30 9.54
C TYR A 114 28.17 -3.89 9.11
N ALA A 115 28.58 -3.11 10.12
CA ALA A 115 29.51 -2.02 9.94
C ALA A 115 30.66 -2.51 9.05
N PHE A 116 30.67 -2.08 7.80
CA PHE A 116 31.89 -2.06 7.00
C PHE A 116 32.44 -0.65 7.07
N SER A 117 33.06 -0.35 8.21
CA SER A 117 34.18 0.57 8.29
C SER A 117 35.43 -0.22 7.92
N GLY A 118 35.94 0.07 6.72
CA GLY A 118 37.14 -0.50 6.12
C GLY A 118 37.36 0.13 4.76
#